data_AF-X0RM67-F1
#
_entry.id   AF-X0RM67-F1
#
_cell.length_a   1.000
_cell.length_b   1.000
_cell.length_c   1.000
_cell.angle_alpha   90.00
_cell.angle_beta   90.00
_cell.angle_gamma   90.00
#
_symmetry.space_group_name_H-M   'P 1'
#
loop_
_entity.id
_entity.type
_entity.pdbx_description
1 polymer ?
#
loop_
_entity_poly.entity_id
_entity_poly.type
_entity_poly.pdbx_seq_one_letter_code
_entity_poly.pdbx_strand_id
1 'polypeptide(L)'
;MVLEIATPQVGEEIAFYLALPRGYEDVIEKQIHGFYPEASIVRTEDYNIFNPKGVSAGSYLKLAKSPALPFKTYQNLEKDPLNEITNTLSKLEEKGEGAAIQITIRPTLSKQWSSSGLKIAKEMQQGKNYELAKIKAERGWFRRNLGYVVEAIKGPTQQKTEPGQSSEAEEKSALTPLQEEVIKSLEGKAGKVGFDVNLRLLVSAGNQQRAEQILSHLEAAFVQFNAPNLNQLKSFRLKKGRALKKLIYNFSFRFFNQRQRMLLNTEELTSLFHFPTTIIETPKVKFLKAESAAPPANLPKEGAILGKNLYRGMEAVIRLQKDDRRRHLYVIGQTGTGKSVFLRNMIVQDIKEGHGVGVLDPHGDLVESILGLVPQERAEDVVILDPADLERPLGLNMLEYDPKYPEQKTFVVNELINIFDKLYDLKATGGPMFEQYTRNALLLLMDDPSEKFTLMEVPKVLADKE
;
A
#
# COMPACT_ATOMS: atom_id res chain seq x y z
N MET A 1 15.18 2.68 14.37
CA MET A 1 14.22 2.37 13.30
C MET A 1 13.84 0.90 13.42
N VAL A 2 12.61 0.54 13.12
CA VAL A 2 12.16 -0.86 13.12
C VAL A 2 11.47 -1.16 11.80
N LEU A 3 11.87 -2.27 11.19
CA LEU A 3 11.31 -2.81 9.96
C LEU A 3 10.50 -4.06 10.33
N GLU A 4 9.29 -4.17 9.81
CA GLU A 4 8.35 -5.24 10.16
C GLU A 4 7.71 -5.80 8.88
N ILE A 5 7.64 -7.12 8.78
CA ILE A 5 6.83 -7.83 7.78
C ILE A 5 5.81 -8.64 8.56
N ALA A 6 4.52 -8.39 8.38
CA ALA A 6 3.51 -9.03 9.20
C ALA A 6 2.20 -9.30 8.47
N THR A 7 1.55 -10.38 8.91
CA THR A 7 0.17 -10.72 8.60
C THR A 7 -0.62 -10.65 9.91
N PRO A 8 -1.58 -9.73 10.05
CA PRO A 8 -2.41 -9.60 11.25
C PRO A 8 -3.24 -10.87 11.50
N GLN A 9 -3.77 -11.01 12.72
CA GLN A 9 -4.61 -12.16 13.11
C GLN A 9 -5.97 -12.21 12.38
N VAL A 10 -6.37 -11.09 11.77
CA VAL A 10 -7.59 -10.96 10.96
C VAL A 10 -7.18 -10.33 9.64
N GLY A 11 -7.49 -11.01 8.54
CA GLY A 11 -7.03 -10.69 7.20
C GLY A 11 -5.86 -11.57 6.79
N GLU A 12 -5.62 -11.66 5.49
CA GLU A 12 -4.62 -12.54 4.90
C GLU A 12 -3.50 -11.78 4.17
N GLU A 13 -3.58 -10.45 4.14
CA GLU A 13 -2.60 -9.59 3.46
C GLU A 13 -1.28 -9.50 4.25
N ILE A 14 -0.17 -9.70 3.56
CA ILE A 14 1.19 -9.44 4.06
C ILE A 14 1.48 -7.97 3.84
N ALA A 15 1.75 -7.26 4.93
CA ALA A 15 2.07 -5.84 4.91
C ALA A 15 3.49 -5.58 5.45
N PHE A 16 4.11 -4.52 4.91
CA PHE A 16 5.42 -4.03 5.29
C PHE A 16 5.24 -2.77 6.12
N TYR A 17 5.80 -2.77 7.32
CA TYR A 17 5.66 -1.69 8.28
C TYR A 17 7.02 -1.10 8.62
N LEU A 18 7.01 0.20 8.86
CA LEU A 18 8.17 0.96 9.27
C LEU A 18 7.81 1.79 10.50
N ALA A 19 8.49 1.54 11.61
CA ALA A 19 8.30 2.32 12.83
C ALA A 19 9.54 3.18 13.12
N LEU A 20 9.30 4.48 13.27
CA LEU A 20 10.31 5.51 13.46
C LEU A 20 9.79 6.63 14.40
N PRO A 21 10.68 7.40 15.04
CA PRO A 21 10.27 8.57 15.82
C PRO A 21 9.66 9.64 14.90
N ARG A 22 8.57 10.31 15.33
CA ARG A 22 7.80 11.28 14.52
C ARG A 22 8.65 12.33 13.80
N GLY A 23 9.73 12.81 14.42
CA GLY A 23 10.61 13.82 13.81
C GLY A 23 11.39 13.35 12.57
N TYR A 24 11.37 12.05 12.23
CA TYR A 24 12.04 11.51 11.04
C TYR A 24 11.06 11.10 9.93
N GLU A 25 9.75 11.30 10.12
CA GLU A 25 8.69 10.87 9.17
C GLU A 25 8.92 11.44 7.78
N ASP A 26 8.95 12.77 7.65
CA ASP A 26 9.16 13.47 6.38
C ASP A 26 10.46 13.08 5.66
N VAL A 27 11.55 12.88 6.43
CA VAL A 27 12.87 12.57 5.86
C VAL A 27 12.88 11.17 5.28
N ILE A 28 12.31 10.21 6.00
CA ILE A 28 12.28 8.82 5.56
C ILE A 28 11.26 8.63 4.42
N GLU A 29 10.11 9.29 4.49
CA GLU A 29 9.12 9.28 3.40
C GLU A 29 9.74 9.78 2.09
N LYS A 30 10.45 10.91 2.13
CA LYS A 30 11.18 11.45 0.97
C LYS A 30 12.27 10.50 0.46
N GLN A 31 13.00 9.83 1.35
CA GLN A 31 14.00 8.85 0.94
C GLN A 31 13.37 7.64 0.26
N ILE A 32 12.27 7.10 0.80
CA ILE A 32 11.56 5.97 0.19
C ILE A 32 11.06 6.37 -1.19
N HIS A 33 10.38 7.51 -1.34
CA HIS A 33 9.94 7.99 -2.65
C HIS A 33 11.09 8.28 -3.63
N GLY A 34 12.28 8.63 -3.12
CA GLY A 34 13.48 8.81 -3.95
C GLY A 34 13.94 7.52 -4.64
N PHE A 35 13.78 6.37 -3.97
CA PHE A 35 14.13 5.05 -4.53
C PHE A 35 12.93 4.30 -5.14
N TYR A 36 11.73 4.55 -4.63
CA TYR A 36 10.48 3.91 -5.02
C TYR A 36 9.43 5.00 -5.29
N PRO A 37 9.46 5.65 -6.47
CA PRO A 37 8.56 6.77 -6.78
C PRO A 37 7.07 6.43 -6.67
N GLU A 38 6.72 5.19 -7.01
CA GLU A 38 5.35 4.65 -6.99
C GLU A 38 4.94 4.01 -5.65
N ALA A 39 5.82 4.04 -4.63
CA ALA A 39 5.45 3.57 -3.31
C ALA A 39 4.34 4.45 -2.73
N SER A 40 3.37 3.84 -2.04
CA SER A 40 2.36 4.55 -1.26
C SER A 40 2.63 4.29 0.20
N ILE A 41 2.84 5.36 0.95
CA ILE A 41 3.18 5.32 2.37
C ILE A 41 1.96 5.86 3.10
N VAL A 42 1.34 5.00 3.90
CA VAL A 42 0.13 5.34 4.66
C VAL A 42 0.44 5.20 6.13
N ARG A 43 0.17 6.26 6.89
CA ARG A 43 0.20 6.19 8.34
C ARG A 43 -0.97 5.33 8.82
N THR A 44 -0.64 4.27 9.56
CA THR A 44 -1.61 3.29 10.06
C THR A 44 -1.55 3.18 11.57
N GLU A 45 -2.64 2.70 12.17
CA GLU A 45 -2.63 2.19 13.52
C GLU A 45 -1.79 0.91 13.62
N ASP A 46 -1.39 0.56 14.84
CA ASP A 46 -0.55 -0.61 15.10
C ASP A 46 -1.33 -1.90 14.80
N TYR A 47 -0.68 -2.86 14.15
CA TYR A 47 -1.31 -4.12 13.79
C TYR A 47 -1.25 -5.11 14.95
N ASN A 48 -2.19 -6.07 14.99
CA ASN A 48 -2.21 -7.12 15.99
C ASN A 48 -2.10 -8.51 15.35
N ILE A 49 -1.05 -9.26 15.71
CA ILE A 49 -0.86 -10.67 15.31
C ILE A 49 -1.40 -11.65 16.36
N PHE A 50 -1.74 -11.19 17.57
CA PHE A 50 -2.04 -12.04 18.70
C PHE A 50 -3.51 -12.45 18.72
N ASN A 51 -3.76 -13.75 18.65
CA ASN A 51 -5.07 -14.33 18.84
C ASN A 51 -5.47 -14.31 20.32
N PRO A 52 -6.56 -13.60 20.72
CA PRO A 52 -6.96 -13.47 22.12
C PRO A 52 -7.24 -14.81 22.82
N LYS A 53 -7.70 -15.82 22.08
CA LYS A 53 -7.99 -17.17 22.58
C LYS A 53 -6.91 -18.18 22.19
N GLY A 54 -5.88 -17.74 21.47
CA GLY A 54 -4.86 -18.60 20.91
C GLY A 54 -3.60 -18.71 21.77
N VAL A 55 -2.56 -19.25 21.16
CA VAL A 55 -1.25 -19.39 21.77
C VAL A 55 -0.19 -18.74 20.89
N SER A 56 0.75 -18.04 21.53
CA SER A 56 1.86 -17.41 20.86
C SER A 56 3.14 -18.23 20.98
N ALA A 57 3.93 -18.23 19.91
CA ALA A 57 5.26 -18.81 19.85
C ALA A 57 6.25 -17.76 19.31
N GLY A 58 7.50 -17.80 19.75
CA GLY A 58 8.48 -16.83 19.29
C GLY A 58 9.91 -17.28 19.41
N SER A 59 10.73 -16.77 18.51
CA SER A 59 12.18 -16.94 18.51
C SER A 59 12.88 -15.63 18.13
N TYR A 60 14.17 -15.58 18.40
CA TYR A 60 15.04 -14.53 17.90
C TYR A 60 16.22 -15.16 17.20
N LEU A 61 16.77 -14.47 16.21
CA LEU A 61 17.89 -14.97 15.42
C LEU A 61 19.18 -14.26 15.82
N LYS A 62 20.29 -14.99 15.77
CA LYS A 62 21.65 -14.45 15.91
C LYS A 62 22.60 -15.12 14.93
N LEU A 63 23.70 -14.44 14.66
CA LEU A 63 24.85 -15.04 13.99
C LEU A 63 25.41 -16.20 14.82
N ALA A 64 25.68 -17.33 14.17
CA ALA A 64 26.28 -18.49 14.83
C ALA A 64 27.79 -18.36 15.00
N LYS A 65 28.47 -17.66 14.07
CA LYS A 65 29.91 -17.39 14.11
C LYS A 65 30.18 -15.91 14.35
N SER A 66 31.46 -15.53 14.38
CA SER A 66 31.90 -14.14 14.61
C SER A 66 31.16 -13.14 13.71
N PRO A 67 30.74 -11.99 14.25
CA PRO A 67 30.13 -10.93 13.44
C PRO A 67 31.04 -10.35 12.35
N ALA A 68 32.35 -10.65 12.38
CA ALA A 68 33.26 -10.28 11.31
C ALA A 68 32.93 -10.99 9.98
N LEU A 69 32.44 -12.23 10.04
CA LEU A 69 32.06 -13.00 8.85
C LEU A 69 30.66 -12.62 8.38
N PRO A 70 30.45 -12.40 7.07
CA PRO A 70 29.11 -12.22 6.50
C PRO A 70 28.36 -13.55 6.43
N PHE A 71 27.03 -13.49 6.35
CA PHE A 71 26.22 -14.62 5.86
C PHE A 71 25.96 -14.45 4.35
N LYS A 72 25.32 -15.43 3.69
CA LYS A 72 25.02 -15.37 2.25
C LYS A 72 24.04 -14.22 1.94
N THR A 73 24.42 -13.27 1.10
CA THR A 73 23.60 -12.07 0.82
C THR A 73 22.83 -12.19 -0.49
N TYR A 74 21.96 -11.21 -0.77
CA TYR A 74 21.18 -11.14 -2.02
C TYR A 74 22.06 -11.18 -3.29
N GLN A 75 23.33 -10.79 -3.22
CA GLN A 75 24.25 -10.88 -4.36
C GLN A 75 24.64 -12.32 -4.72
N ASN A 76 24.51 -13.24 -3.76
CA ASN A 76 24.87 -14.65 -3.94
C ASN A 76 23.64 -15.57 -3.97
N LEU A 77 22.43 -15.03 -3.77
CA LEU A 77 21.18 -15.76 -3.87
C LEU A 77 20.68 -15.77 -5.31
N GLU A 78 20.17 -16.90 -5.76
CA GLU A 78 19.62 -17.05 -7.13
C GLU A 78 18.25 -16.40 -7.29
N LYS A 79 17.52 -16.27 -6.18
CA LYS A 79 16.17 -15.70 -6.12
C LYS A 79 16.13 -14.60 -5.07
N ASP A 80 15.13 -13.74 -5.20
CA ASP A 80 14.85 -12.70 -4.20
C ASP A 80 14.64 -13.33 -2.81
N PRO A 81 15.38 -12.88 -1.78
CA PRO A 81 15.31 -13.45 -0.43
C PRO A 81 13.95 -13.31 0.24
N LEU A 82 13.16 -12.29 -0.13
CA LEU A 82 11.83 -12.09 0.45
C LEU A 82 10.84 -13.15 -0.01
N ASN A 83 11.03 -13.79 -1.17
CA ASN A 83 10.09 -14.78 -1.69
C ASN A 83 9.84 -15.92 -0.71
N GLU A 84 10.88 -16.48 -0.07
CA GLU A 84 10.73 -17.55 0.92
C GLU A 84 10.02 -17.06 2.21
N ILE A 85 10.29 -15.81 2.59
CA ILE A 85 9.69 -15.17 3.75
C ILE A 85 8.19 -14.92 3.52
N THR A 86 7.84 -14.30 2.40
CA THR A 86 6.45 -13.99 2.03
C THR A 86 5.66 -15.26 1.75
N ASN A 87 6.26 -16.28 1.11
CA ASN A 87 5.61 -17.57 0.84
C ASN A 87 5.23 -18.32 2.12
N THR A 88 5.95 -18.07 3.22
CA THR A 88 5.59 -18.63 4.52
C THR A 88 4.39 -17.92 5.11
N LEU A 89 4.34 -16.58 5.00
CA LEU A 89 3.26 -15.75 5.51
C LEU A 89 1.97 -15.88 4.70
N SER A 90 2.05 -16.14 3.39
CA SER A 90 0.87 -16.28 2.52
C SER A 90 0.01 -17.52 2.82
N LYS A 91 0.58 -18.50 3.55
CA LYS A 91 -0.08 -19.75 3.98
C LYS A 91 -0.84 -19.63 5.30
N LEU A 92 -0.88 -18.44 5.91
CA LEU A 92 -1.65 -18.18 7.12
C LEU A 92 -3.15 -18.13 6.79
N GLU A 93 -3.96 -18.64 7.72
CA GLU A 93 -5.42 -18.56 7.63
C GLU A 93 -5.91 -17.11 7.83
N GLU A 94 -7.00 -16.74 7.16
CA GLU A 94 -7.58 -15.39 7.20
C GLU A 94 -7.99 -14.95 8.62
N LYS A 95 -8.33 -15.90 9.49
CA LYS A 95 -8.78 -15.61 10.86
C LYS A 95 -8.12 -16.55 11.85
N GLY A 96 -7.55 -15.95 12.90
CA GLY A 96 -7.04 -16.70 14.05
C GLY A 96 -5.54 -17.04 13.98
N GLU A 97 -4.89 -16.80 12.84
CA GLU A 97 -3.45 -16.94 12.65
C GLU A 97 -2.83 -15.58 12.34
N GLY A 98 -1.72 -15.26 12.99
CA GLY A 98 -0.97 -14.04 12.74
C GLY A 98 0.51 -14.27 12.96
N ALA A 99 1.35 -13.58 12.19
CA ALA A 99 2.79 -13.68 12.33
C ALA A 99 3.49 -12.38 11.96
N ALA A 100 4.64 -12.14 12.58
CA ALA A 100 5.48 -10.99 12.29
C ALA A 100 6.97 -11.33 12.36
N ILE A 101 7.71 -10.71 11.46
CA ILE A 101 9.16 -10.63 11.44
C ILE A 101 9.51 -9.19 11.79
N GLN A 102 10.26 -8.98 12.86
CA GLN A 102 10.66 -7.66 13.32
C GLN A 102 12.18 -7.53 13.30
N ILE A 103 12.66 -6.49 12.63
CA ILE A 103 14.08 -6.10 12.55
C ILE A 103 14.26 -4.74 13.20
N THR A 104 14.78 -4.72 14.44
CA THR A 104 15.11 -3.47 15.13
C THR A 104 16.54 -3.07 14.79
N ILE A 105 16.73 -1.87 14.26
CA ILE A 105 18.03 -1.38 13.76
C ILE A 105 18.42 -0.08 14.47
N ARG A 106 19.69 0.01 14.85
CA ARG A 106 20.35 1.25 15.26
C ARG A 106 21.79 1.31 14.74
N PRO A 107 22.37 2.51 14.54
CA PRO A 107 23.80 2.65 14.25
C PRO A 107 24.64 1.89 15.28
N THR A 108 25.66 1.17 14.83
CA THR A 108 26.51 0.43 15.77
C THR A 108 27.35 1.40 16.60
N LEU A 109 27.44 1.13 17.91
CA LEU A 109 28.34 1.87 18.81
C LEU A 109 29.79 1.37 18.71
N SER A 110 30.01 0.22 18.08
CA SER A 110 31.35 -0.35 17.93
C SER A 110 32.10 0.37 16.82
N LYS A 111 32.97 1.34 17.15
CA LYS A 111 33.80 1.97 16.12
C LYS A 111 34.86 1.04 15.52
N GLN A 112 35.15 -0.08 16.19
CA GLN A 112 36.31 -0.93 15.90
C GLN A 112 35.97 -2.22 15.16
N TRP A 113 34.69 -2.56 14.96
CA TRP A 113 34.32 -3.86 14.38
C TRP A 113 34.92 -4.07 12.98
N SER A 114 34.90 -3.03 12.14
CA SER A 114 35.47 -3.04 10.79
C SER A 114 36.99 -3.24 10.86
N SER A 115 37.68 -2.50 11.72
CA SER A 115 39.12 -2.66 11.94
C SER A 115 39.52 -4.05 12.44
N SER A 116 38.67 -4.69 13.25
CA SER A 116 38.88 -6.06 13.71
C SER A 116 38.73 -7.05 12.57
N GLY A 117 37.73 -6.88 11.70
CA GLY A 117 37.58 -7.70 10.48
C GLY A 117 38.80 -7.60 9.56
N LEU A 118 39.29 -6.39 9.31
CA LEU A 118 40.49 -6.14 8.50
C LEU A 118 41.77 -6.74 9.11
N LYS A 119 41.90 -6.69 10.45
CA LYS A 119 43.03 -7.35 11.13
C LYS A 119 42.97 -8.87 10.98
N ILE A 120 41.78 -9.47 11.11
CA ILE A 120 41.61 -10.91 10.91
C ILE A 120 41.99 -11.29 9.47
N ALA A 121 41.51 -10.52 8.48
CA ALA A 121 41.88 -10.71 7.08
C ALA A 121 43.40 -10.63 6.85
N LYS A 122 44.07 -9.61 7.43
CA LYS A 122 45.52 -9.45 7.34
C LYS A 122 46.29 -10.62 7.98
N GLU A 123 45.86 -11.09 9.14
CA GLU A 123 46.48 -12.25 9.79
C GLU A 123 46.26 -13.53 8.97
N MET A 124 45.10 -13.69 8.34
CA MET A 124 44.83 -14.81 7.43
C MET A 124 45.69 -14.75 6.16
N GLN A 125 45.93 -13.55 5.58
CA GLN A 125 46.84 -13.36 4.45
C GLN A 125 48.29 -13.78 4.77
N GLN A 126 48.67 -13.82 6.05
CA GLN A 126 49.96 -14.33 6.52
C GLN A 126 49.97 -15.86 6.69
N GLY A 127 49.00 -16.58 6.12
CA GLY A 127 48.92 -18.04 6.16
C GLY A 127 48.26 -18.61 7.43
N LYS A 128 47.71 -17.76 8.30
CA LYS A 128 47.08 -18.24 9.55
C LYS A 128 45.66 -18.71 9.30
N ASN A 129 45.28 -19.82 9.93
CA ASN A 129 43.88 -20.25 9.96
C ASN A 129 43.03 -19.20 10.71
N TYR A 130 41.76 -19.06 10.31
CA TYR A 130 40.78 -18.10 10.82
C TYR A 130 40.70 -18.07 12.35
N GLU A 131 40.64 -19.23 13.03
CA GLU A 131 40.54 -19.26 14.51
C GLU A 131 41.80 -18.69 15.18
N LEU A 132 42.99 -18.97 14.64
CA LEU A 132 44.26 -18.42 15.14
C LEU A 132 44.38 -16.92 14.83
N ALA A 133 43.96 -16.51 13.63
CA ALA A 133 43.92 -15.11 13.21
C ALA A 133 43.00 -14.28 14.11
N LYS A 134 41.81 -14.81 14.45
CA LYS A 134 40.87 -14.19 15.38
C LYS A 134 41.46 -13.99 16.77
N ILE A 135 42.05 -15.04 17.36
CA ILE A 135 42.67 -14.96 18.69
C ILE A 135 43.80 -13.93 18.72
N LYS A 136 44.66 -13.86 17.69
CA LYS A 136 45.74 -12.88 17.61
C LYS A 136 45.22 -11.45 17.42
N ALA A 137 44.20 -11.26 16.57
CA ALA A 137 43.57 -9.95 16.38
C ALA A 137 42.94 -9.43 17.67
N GLU A 138 42.30 -10.30 18.46
CA GLU A 138 41.73 -9.97 19.77
C GLU A 138 42.82 -9.73 20.83
N ARG A 139 43.88 -10.56 20.87
CA ARG A 139 45.02 -10.37 21.79
C ARG A 139 45.81 -9.09 21.50
N GLY A 140 45.99 -8.71 20.24
CA GLY A 140 46.64 -7.46 19.85
C GLY A 140 45.87 -6.22 20.31
N TRP A 141 44.54 -6.32 20.45
CA TRP A 141 43.70 -5.29 21.06
C TRP A 141 43.83 -5.28 22.59
N PHE A 142 43.80 -6.45 23.24
CA PHE A 142 44.02 -6.58 24.69
C PHE A 142 45.39 -6.03 25.11
N ARG A 143 46.47 -6.34 24.39
CA ARG A 143 47.83 -5.83 24.68
C ARG A 143 47.96 -4.32 24.50
N ARG A 144 47.19 -3.73 23.57
CA ARG A 144 47.22 -2.29 23.27
C ARG A 144 46.32 -1.49 24.22
N ASN A 145 45.27 -2.08 24.78
CA ASN A 145 44.39 -1.45 25.78
C ASN A 145 44.81 -1.70 27.24
N LEU A 146 45.53 -2.79 27.55
CA LEU A 146 46.19 -2.98 28.86
C LEU A 146 47.65 -2.51 28.91
N GLY A 147 48.14 -1.88 27.83
CA GLY A 147 49.51 -1.42 27.69
C GLY A 147 49.97 -0.38 28.72
N TYR A 148 49.09 0.08 29.62
CA TYR A 148 49.44 0.99 30.72
C TYR A 148 49.60 0.33 32.10
N VAL A 149 49.32 -0.98 32.26
CA VAL A 149 49.38 -1.62 33.60
C VAL A 149 50.57 -2.57 33.78
N VAL A 150 51.20 -3.02 32.69
CA VAL A 150 52.30 -4.02 32.78
C VAL A 150 53.69 -3.38 32.87
N GLU A 151 53.85 -2.10 32.55
CA GLU A 151 55.13 -1.38 32.71
C GLU A 151 55.42 -0.91 34.14
N ALA A 152 54.47 -1.01 35.08
CA ALA A 152 54.63 -0.53 36.46
C ALA A 152 55.08 -1.60 37.48
N ILE A 153 55.27 -2.88 37.09
CA ILE A 153 55.64 -3.97 38.02
C ILE A 153 56.87 -4.75 37.56
N LYS A 154 57.86 -4.09 36.95
CA LYS A 154 59.17 -4.72 36.73
C LYS A 154 60.31 -3.82 37.19
N GLY A 155 60.72 -4.04 38.43
CA GLY A 155 62.02 -3.61 38.94
C GLY A 155 63.17 -4.32 38.22
N PRO A 156 64.42 -3.83 38.38
CA PRO A 156 65.52 -4.20 37.52
C PRO A 156 66.21 -5.47 38.03
N THR A 157 66.41 -6.45 37.16
CA THR A 157 67.47 -7.46 37.35
C THR A 157 68.11 -7.79 36.01
N GLN A 158 69.43 -7.63 35.97
CA GLN A 158 70.31 -7.81 34.82
C GLN A 158 70.65 -9.29 34.55
N GLN A 159 70.84 -9.59 33.25
CA GLN A 159 71.85 -10.50 32.64
C GLN A 159 71.79 -12.00 33.01
N LYS A 160 71.97 -12.98 32.13
CA LYS A 160 72.74 -13.12 30.87
C LYS A 160 72.36 -14.49 30.27
N THR A 161 72.24 -14.62 28.95
CA THR A 161 72.88 -15.66 28.08
C THR A 161 72.45 -15.49 26.63
N GLU A 162 73.44 -15.46 25.72
CA GLU A 162 73.33 -15.49 24.25
C GLU A 162 73.22 -16.97 23.75
N PRO A 163 73.36 -17.27 22.43
CA PRO A 163 72.43 -16.98 21.34
C PRO A 163 72.05 -18.28 20.60
N GLY A 164 70.77 -18.62 20.54
CA GLY A 164 70.26 -19.78 19.80
C GLY A 164 69.58 -19.36 18.51
N GLN A 165 70.23 -19.63 17.38
CA GLN A 165 69.66 -19.56 16.04
C GLN A 165 68.47 -20.53 15.92
N SER A 166 67.29 -19.98 15.63
CA SER A 166 66.38 -20.57 14.66
C SER A 166 65.61 -19.42 14.00
N SER A 167 66.19 -18.92 12.91
CA SER A 167 65.42 -18.30 11.85
C SER A 167 64.49 -19.37 11.27
N GLU A 168 63.36 -19.62 11.93
CA GLU A 168 62.20 -20.17 11.24
C GLU A 168 61.75 -19.07 10.29
N ALA A 169 62.24 -19.16 9.05
CA ALA A 169 61.59 -18.51 7.94
C ALA A 169 60.10 -18.90 8.02
N GLU A 170 59.23 -17.93 8.30
CA GLU A 170 57.79 -18.09 8.11
C GLU A 170 57.60 -18.41 6.62
N GLU A 171 57.60 -19.71 6.28
CA GLU A 171 57.13 -20.18 4.99
C GLU A 171 55.71 -19.64 4.86
N LYS A 172 55.54 -18.64 4.00
CA LYS A 172 54.23 -18.16 3.58
C LYS A 172 53.54 -19.34 2.91
N SER A 173 52.78 -20.11 3.68
CA SER A 173 51.93 -21.16 3.13
C SER A 173 51.02 -20.52 2.10
N ALA A 174 51.03 -21.03 0.87
CA ALA A 174 50.13 -20.56 -0.17
C ALA A 174 48.69 -20.61 0.35
N LEU A 175 47.95 -19.49 0.20
CA LEU A 175 46.57 -19.42 0.62
C LEU A 175 45.73 -20.40 -0.21
N THR A 176 44.84 -21.13 0.44
CA THR A 176 43.89 -21.95 -0.31
C THR A 176 42.83 -21.05 -0.96
N PRO A 177 42.23 -21.45 -2.11
CA PRO A 177 41.15 -20.66 -2.73
C PRO A 177 40.00 -20.34 -1.76
N LEU A 178 39.71 -21.27 -0.86
CA LEU A 178 38.70 -21.08 0.19
C LEU A 178 39.11 -20.00 1.20
N GLN A 179 40.39 -19.95 1.61
CA GLN A 179 40.88 -18.90 2.50
C GLN A 179 40.83 -17.53 1.83
N GLU A 180 41.17 -17.45 0.55
CA GLU A 180 41.08 -16.21 -0.23
C GLU A 180 39.62 -15.69 -0.31
N GLU A 181 38.65 -16.58 -0.54
CA GLU A 181 37.23 -16.23 -0.54
C GLU A 181 36.77 -15.68 0.82
N VAL A 182 37.19 -16.30 1.92
CA VAL A 182 36.88 -15.84 3.28
C VAL A 182 37.52 -14.49 3.56
N ILE A 183 38.78 -14.27 3.16
CA ILE A 183 39.48 -12.98 3.30
C ILE A 183 38.74 -11.89 2.53
N LYS A 184 38.39 -12.15 1.26
CA LYS A 184 37.63 -11.21 0.42
C LYS A 184 36.27 -10.86 1.05
N SER A 185 35.59 -11.85 1.61
CA SER A 185 34.30 -11.67 2.30
C SER A 185 34.43 -10.85 3.58
N LEU A 186 35.50 -11.04 4.36
CA LEU A 186 35.81 -10.25 5.56
C LEU A 186 36.07 -8.78 5.20
N GLU A 187 36.92 -8.53 4.21
CA GLU A 187 37.25 -7.18 3.73
C GLU A 187 36.01 -6.49 3.16
N GLY A 188 35.23 -7.20 2.33
CA GLY A 188 33.99 -6.71 1.74
C GLY A 188 32.91 -6.39 2.79
N LYS A 189 32.84 -7.16 3.89
CA LYS A 189 31.95 -6.82 5.01
C LYS A 189 32.45 -5.61 5.78
N ALA A 190 33.75 -5.55 6.09
CA ALA A 190 34.36 -4.47 6.86
C ALA A 190 34.34 -3.11 6.15
N GLY A 191 34.29 -3.08 4.81
CA GLY A 191 34.19 -1.85 4.01
C GLY A 191 32.81 -1.18 4.01
N LYS A 192 31.78 -1.78 4.62
CA LYS A 192 30.41 -1.28 4.63
C LYS A 192 30.00 -0.71 5.98
N VAL A 193 28.93 0.09 5.99
CA VAL A 193 28.36 0.65 7.23
C VAL A 193 27.70 -0.46 8.06
N GLY A 194 27.99 -0.50 9.35
CA GLY A 194 27.52 -1.52 10.29
C GLY A 194 26.43 -1.03 11.24
N PHE A 195 25.49 -1.92 11.56
CA PHE A 195 24.36 -1.66 12.43
C PHE A 195 24.22 -2.74 13.49
N ASP A 196 23.78 -2.32 14.68
CA ASP A 196 23.34 -3.24 15.73
C ASP A 196 21.88 -3.63 15.44
N VAL A 197 21.61 -4.93 15.37
CA VAL A 197 20.33 -5.47 14.91
C VAL A 197 19.75 -6.45 15.93
N ASN A 198 18.43 -6.43 16.10
CA ASN A 198 17.67 -7.55 16.66
C ASN A 198 16.73 -8.09 15.60
N LEU A 199 16.70 -9.40 15.40
CA LEU A 199 15.76 -10.08 14.51
C LEU A 199 14.89 -11.01 15.34
N ARG A 200 13.57 -10.80 15.27
CA ARG A 200 12.57 -11.52 16.07
C ARG A 200 11.50 -12.09 15.15
N LEU A 201 11.11 -13.33 15.44
CA LEU A 201 9.99 -14.00 14.80
C LEU A 201 8.93 -14.25 15.87
N LEU A 202 7.71 -13.78 15.62
CA LEU A 202 6.58 -14.00 16.50
C LEU A 202 5.38 -14.50 15.71
N VAL A 203 4.66 -15.41 16.32
CA VAL A 203 3.51 -16.09 15.74
C VAL A 203 2.44 -16.23 16.80
N SER A 204 1.18 -16.16 16.39
CA SER A 204 0.02 -16.58 17.17
C SER A 204 -0.89 -17.45 16.32
N ALA A 205 -1.42 -18.52 16.91
CA ALA A 205 -2.39 -19.40 16.26
C ALA A 205 -3.42 -19.92 17.28
N GLY A 206 -4.46 -20.62 16.82
CA GLY A 206 -5.50 -21.16 17.69
C GLY A 206 -5.01 -22.21 18.71
N ASN A 207 -3.91 -22.90 18.43
CA ASN A 207 -3.33 -23.91 19.33
C ASN A 207 -1.79 -23.95 19.28
N GLN A 208 -1.18 -24.63 20.26
CA GLN A 208 0.28 -24.69 20.41
C GLN A 208 0.98 -25.34 19.20
N GLN A 209 0.45 -26.47 18.72
CA GLN A 209 1.06 -27.24 17.65
C GLN A 209 1.15 -26.40 16.38
N ARG A 210 0.06 -25.71 16.03
CA ARG A 210 -0.01 -24.85 14.87
C ARG A 210 0.90 -23.63 14.99
N ALA A 211 0.94 -22.98 16.16
CA ALA A 211 1.85 -21.85 16.41
C ALA A 211 3.33 -22.26 16.25
N GLU A 212 3.71 -23.44 16.73
CA GLU A 212 5.07 -23.99 16.57
C GLU A 212 5.38 -24.41 15.12
N GLN A 213 4.41 -24.94 14.38
CA GLN A 213 4.55 -25.26 12.96
C GLN A 213 4.83 -23.99 12.13
N ILE A 214 4.00 -22.96 12.29
CA ILE A 214 4.18 -21.69 11.58
C ILE A 214 5.53 -21.05 11.95
N LEU A 215 5.90 -21.05 13.23
CA LEU A 215 7.21 -20.55 13.66
C LEU A 215 8.36 -21.34 13.01
N SER A 216 8.22 -22.67 12.90
CA SER A 216 9.23 -23.52 12.24
C SER A 216 9.38 -23.19 10.76
N HIS A 217 8.27 -22.93 10.06
CA HIS A 217 8.33 -22.49 8.66
C HIS A 217 9.03 -21.13 8.53
N LEU A 218 8.73 -20.17 9.42
CA LEU A 218 9.41 -18.88 9.40
C LEU A 218 10.90 -19.01 9.67
N GLU A 219 11.30 -19.85 10.63
CA GLU A 219 12.71 -20.11 10.89
C GLU A 219 13.41 -20.77 9.69
N ALA A 220 12.71 -21.66 8.97
CA ALA A 220 13.22 -22.31 7.76
C ALA A 220 13.49 -21.31 6.63
N ALA A 221 12.66 -20.26 6.49
CA ALA A 221 12.87 -19.20 5.49
C ALA A 221 14.19 -18.45 5.67
N PHE A 222 14.81 -18.45 6.85
CA PHE A 222 16.13 -17.83 7.09
C PHE A 222 17.31 -18.77 6.84
N VAL A 223 17.07 -20.07 6.57
CA VAL A 223 18.14 -21.03 6.27
C VAL A 223 18.84 -20.70 4.95
N GLN A 224 18.13 -20.05 4.00
CA GLN A 224 18.71 -19.62 2.72
C GLN A 224 19.95 -18.72 2.85
N PHE A 225 20.07 -18.00 3.98
CA PHE A 225 21.20 -17.11 4.26
C PHE A 225 22.43 -17.85 4.80
N ASN A 226 22.34 -19.16 5.06
CA ASN A 226 23.44 -19.90 5.65
C ASN A 226 24.56 -20.14 4.64
N ALA A 227 25.77 -19.74 5.01
CA ALA A 227 26.99 -20.04 4.27
C ALA A 227 27.90 -20.89 5.17
N PRO A 228 28.09 -22.20 4.89
CA PRO A 228 28.86 -23.11 5.76
C PRO A 228 30.27 -22.62 6.07
N ASN A 229 30.94 -22.01 5.08
CA ASN A 229 32.30 -21.49 5.20
C ASN A 229 32.35 -20.06 5.77
N LEU A 230 31.22 -19.35 5.79
CA LEU A 230 31.10 -18.01 6.36
C LEU A 230 30.20 -18.06 7.60
N ASN A 231 29.22 -17.17 7.71
CA ASN A 231 28.28 -17.10 8.81
C ASN A 231 26.90 -17.65 8.44
N GLN A 232 26.08 -17.84 9.47
CA GLN A 232 24.73 -18.38 9.36
C GLN A 232 23.84 -17.78 10.45
N LEU A 233 22.53 -17.76 10.20
CA LEU A 233 21.54 -17.31 11.16
C LEU A 233 20.99 -18.50 11.94
N LYS A 234 21.15 -18.47 13.26
CA LYS A 234 20.64 -19.48 14.17
C LYS A 234 19.44 -18.95 14.94
N SER A 235 18.35 -19.69 14.90
CA SER A 235 17.12 -19.40 15.64
C SER A 235 17.20 -19.90 17.07
N PHE A 236 16.80 -19.06 18.02
CA PHE A 236 16.72 -19.37 19.44
C PHE A 236 15.25 -19.30 19.90
N ARG A 237 14.58 -20.45 19.91
CA ARG A 237 13.21 -20.58 20.39
C ARG A 237 13.12 -20.30 21.88
N LEU A 238 12.17 -19.45 22.28
CA LEU A 238 11.88 -19.19 23.68
C LEU A 238 10.73 -20.08 24.13
N LYS A 239 11.01 -20.98 25.08
CA LYS A 239 9.98 -21.82 25.71
C LYS A 239 8.96 -20.94 26.46
N LYS A 240 7.76 -21.49 26.68
CA LYS A 240 6.68 -20.85 27.44
C LYS A 240 7.20 -20.23 28.75
N GLY A 241 6.67 -19.07 29.13
CA GLY A 241 6.98 -18.41 30.42
C GLY A 241 7.55 -16.99 30.31
N ARG A 242 8.35 -16.57 31.30
CA ARG A 242 8.86 -15.18 31.42
C ARG A 242 9.68 -14.71 30.21
N ALA A 243 10.49 -15.60 29.61
CA ALA A 243 11.33 -15.24 28.47
C ALA A 243 10.51 -14.88 27.23
N LEU A 244 9.52 -15.70 26.88
CA LEU A 244 8.61 -15.42 25.78
C LEU A 244 7.78 -14.17 26.03
N LYS A 245 7.24 -13.97 27.25
CA LYS A 245 6.54 -12.74 27.63
C LYS A 245 7.42 -11.50 27.44
N LYS A 246 8.71 -11.58 27.80
CA LYS A 246 9.67 -10.48 27.59
C LYS A 246 9.95 -10.23 26.12
N LEU A 247 10.02 -11.27 25.27
CA LEU A 247 10.17 -11.12 23.83
C LEU A 247 8.95 -10.41 23.22
N ILE A 248 7.73 -10.85 23.59
CA ILE A 248 6.47 -10.24 23.16
C ILE A 248 6.43 -8.77 23.59
N TYR A 249 6.75 -8.47 24.86
CA TYR A 249 6.80 -7.10 25.35
C TYR A 249 7.78 -6.23 24.55
N ASN A 250 9.01 -6.72 24.32
CA ASN A 250 10.00 -5.99 23.53
C ASN A 250 9.56 -5.82 22.06
N PHE A 251 8.80 -6.77 21.52
CA PHE A 251 8.23 -6.68 20.18
C PHE A 251 7.16 -5.59 20.12
N SER A 252 6.15 -5.64 20.99
CA SER A 252 5.04 -4.68 21.02
C SER A 252 5.53 -3.24 21.23
N PHE A 253 6.51 -3.04 22.11
CA PHE A 253 7.09 -1.71 22.37
C PHE A 253 8.33 -1.42 21.52
N ARG A 254 8.69 -2.30 20.59
CA ARG A 254 9.82 -2.12 19.66
C ARG A 254 11.16 -1.81 20.35
N PHE A 255 11.33 -2.29 21.58
CA PHE A 255 12.52 -2.04 22.39
C PHE A 255 13.71 -2.88 21.95
N PHE A 256 14.89 -2.26 21.87
CA PHE A 256 16.13 -2.95 21.53
C PHE A 256 16.68 -3.75 22.72
N ASN A 257 17.03 -5.02 22.50
CA ASN A 257 17.59 -5.90 23.51
C ASN A 257 19.09 -6.13 23.26
N GLN A 258 19.93 -5.60 24.15
CA GLN A 258 21.39 -5.71 24.07
C GLN A 258 21.88 -7.16 24.04
N ARG A 259 21.23 -8.05 24.79
CA ARG A 259 21.64 -9.48 24.85
C ARG A 259 21.34 -10.22 23.57
N GLN A 260 20.44 -9.71 22.73
CA GLN A 260 20.03 -10.30 21.45
C GLN A 260 20.68 -9.61 20.25
N ARG A 261 21.62 -8.68 20.48
CA ARG A 261 22.25 -7.95 19.37
C ARG A 261 23.06 -8.87 18.47
N MET A 262 23.00 -8.59 17.17
CA MET A 262 23.95 -9.01 16.17
C MET A 262 24.42 -7.78 15.38
N LEU A 263 25.60 -7.86 14.79
CA LEU A 263 26.17 -6.78 13.99
C LEU A 263 26.11 -7.18 12.53
N LEU A 264 25.32 -6.43 11.75
CA LEU A 264 25.14 -6.63 10.32
C LEU A 264 25.56 -5.38 9.56
N ASN A 265 26.07 -5.55 8.34
CA ASN A 265 26.29 -4.42 7.46
C ASN A 265 25.03 -4.10 6.62
N THR A 266 25.11 -3.05 5.80
CA THR A 266 24.01 -2.64 4.90
C THR A 266 23.57 -3.75 3.93
N GLU A 267 24.51 -4.54 3.40
CA GLU A 267 24.20 -5.60 2.43
C GLU A 267 23.47 -6.79 3.08
N GLU A 268 23.95 -7.22 4.24
CA GLU A 268 23.30 -8.24 5.06
C GLU A 268 21.90 -7.78 5.48
N LEU A 269 21.75 -6.54 5.92
CA LEU A 269 20.44 -5.97 6.27
C LEU A 269 19.48 -5.93 5.09
N THR A 270 19.95 -5.49 3.92
CA THR A 270 19.14 -5.42 2.69
C THR A 270 18.71 -6.82 2.25
N SER A 271 19.53 -7.84 2.51
CA SER A 271 19.19 -9.25 2.25
C SER A 271 18.06 -9.76 3.15
N LEU A 272 17.88 -9.20 4.35
CA LEU A 272 16.83 -9.60 5.29
C LEU A 272 15.54 -8.79 5.11
N PHE A 273 15.63 -7.58 4.57
CA PHE A 273 14.50 -6.72 4.33
C PHE A 273 14.77 -5.74 3.19
N HIS A 274 13.85 -5.71 2.24
CA HIS A 274 13.63 -4.60 1.32
C HIS A 274 12.12 -4.48 1.06
N PHE A 275 11.69 -3.45 0.33
CA PHE A 275 10.29 -3.36 -0.09
C PHE A 275 10.03 -4.33 -1.25
N PRO A 276 8.81 -4.89 -1.33
CA PRO A 276 8.46 -5.78 -2.42
C PRO A 276 8.55 -5.02 -3.75
N THR A 277 9.21 -5.64 -4.73
CA THR A 277 9.24 -5.13 -6.11
C THR A 277 8.16 -5.83 -6.92
N THR A 278 7.87 -5.33 -8.13
CA THR A 278 6.90 -5.93 -9.07
C THR A 278 7.27 -7.35 -9.50
N ILE A 279 8.48 -7.82 -9.17
CA ILE A 279 9.01 -9.15 -9.50
C ILE A 279 8.57 -10.20 -8.46
N ILE A 280 8.12 -9.80 -7.25
CA ILE A 280 7.66 -10.75 -6.24
C ILE A 280 6.32 -11.35 -6.66
N GLU A 281 6.34 -12.63 -7.02
CA GLU A 281 5.17 -13.41 -7.45
C GLU A 281 4.32 -13.94 -6.28
N THR A 282 4.73 -13.69 -5.03
CA THR A 282 4.04 -14.25 -3.86
C THR A 282 2.63 -13.68 -3.72
N PRO A 283 1.59 -14.55 -3.65
CA PRO A 283 0.22 -14.09 -3.43
C PRO A 283 0.06 -13.44 -2.05
N LYS A 284 -0.96 -12.59 -1.92
CA LYS A 284 -1.36 -11.90 -0.68
C LYS A 284 -0.38 -10.85 -0.16
N VAL A 285 0.71 -10.55 -0.87
CA VAL A 285 1.46 -9.31 -0.59
C VAL A 285 0.56 -8.12 -0.94
N LYS A 286 0.44 -7.16 0.00
CA LYS A 286 -0.39 -5.99 -0.18
C LYS A 286 0.25 -5.02 -1.19
N PHE A 287 -0.05 -5.23 -2.46
CA PHE A 287 0.32 -4.32 -3.53
C PHE A 287 -0.71 -3.20 -3.69
N LEU A 288 -0.26 -2.07 -4.23
CA LEU A 288 -1.17 -1.02 -4.66
C LEU A 288 -1.98 -1.53 -5.86
N LYS A 289 -3.30 -1.55 -5.70
CA LYS A 289 -4.23 -1.97 -6.76
C LYS A 289 -4.42 -0.90 -7.84
N ALA A 290 -4.12 0.35 -7.52
CA ALA A 290 -4.15 1.48 -8.44
C ALA A 290 -3.11 2.52 -8.00
N GLU A 291 -2.37 3.05 -8.96
CA GLU A 291 -1.52 4.22 -8.75
C GLU A 291 -2.41 5.47 -8.60
N SER A 292 -2.11 6.29 -7.60
CA SER A 292 -2.71 7.62 -7.52
C SER A 292 -1.87 8.56 -8.37
N ALA A 293 -2.46 9.17 -9.38
CA ALA A 293 -1.78 10.19 -10.16
C ALA A 293 -1.65 11.47 -9.33
N ALA A 294 -0.51 12.16 -9.47
CA ALA A 294 -0.36 13.50 -8.93
C ALA A 294 -1.45 14.42 -9.50
N PRO A 295 -2.00 15.35 -8.69
CA PRO A 295 -2.89 16.36 -9.23
C PRO A 295 -2.15 17.19 -10.30
N PRO A 296 -2.83 17.61 -11.39
CA PRO A 296 -2.24 18.53 -12.36
C PRO A 296 -1.69 19.77 -11.66
N ALA A 297 -0.52 20.28 -12.06
CA ALA A 297 0.07 21.46 -11.41
C ALA A 297 -0.86 22.70 -11.49
N ASN A 298 -1.69 22.76 -12.52
CA ASN A 298 -2.61 23.86 -12.78
C ASN A 298 -4.03 23.53 -12.30
N LEU A 299 -4.17 23.17 -11.02
CA LEU A 299 -5.49 22.90 -10.44
C LEU A 299 -6.35 24.16 -10.40
N PRO A 300 -7.62 24.09 -10.84
CA PRO A 300 -8.55 25.21 -10.69
C PRO A 300 -8.83 25.51 -9.21
N LYS A 301 -8.76 26.79 -8.85
CA LYS A 301 -9.05 27.29 -7.49
C LYS A 301 -10.55 27.47 -7.23
N GLU A 302 -11.33 27.61 -8.29
CA GLU A 302 -12.77 27.89 -8.27
C GLU A 302 -13.52 26.89 -9.16
N GLY A 303 -14.83 26.79 -8.95
CA GLY A 303 -15.71 25.85 -9.66
C GLY A 303 -16.23 24.73 -8.77
N ALA A 304 -17.05 23.86 -9.37
CA ALA A 304 -17.75 22.79 -8.66
C ALA A 304 -16.75 21.73 -8.17
N ILE A 305 -16.80 21.39 -6.89
CA ILE A 305 -15.92 20.38 -6.30
C ILE A 305 -16.35 19.00 -6.79
N LEU A 306 -15.41 18.29 -7.43
CA LEU A 306 -15.59 16.91 -7.86
C LEU A 306 -15.18 15.92 -6.76
N GLY A 307 -14.13 16.27 -6.00
CA GLY A 307 -13.59 15.40 -4.97
C GLY A 307 -12.24 15.87 -4.47
N LYS A 308 -11.49 14.94 -3.87
CA LYS A 308 -10.17 15.18 -3.30
C LYS A 308 -9.18 14.17 -3.86
N ASN A 309 -8.00 14.62 -4.22
CA ASN A 309 -6.85 13.79 -4.53
C ASN A 309 -5.94 13.76 -3.30
N LEU A 310 -5.61 12.57 -2.82
CA LEU A 310 -4.60 12.36 -1.79
C LEU A 310 -3.37 11.75 -2.46
N TYR A 311 -2.32 12.55 -2.65
CA TYR A 311 -1.08 12.10 -3.28
C TYR A 311 0.11 12.48 -2.39
N ARG A 312 0.87 11.47 -1.96
CA ARG A 312 2.08 11.63 -1.10
C ARG A 312 1.81 12.51 0.14
N GLY A 313 0.74 12.17 0.88
CA GLY A 313 0.32 12.89 2.09
C GLY A 313 -0.27 14.28 1.85
N MET A 314 -0.23 14.81 0.62
CA MET A 314 -0.85 16.09 0.28
C MET A 314 -2.27 15.87 -0.22
N GLU A 315 -3.22 16.54 0.42
CA GLU A 315 -4.60 16.61 -0.03
C GLU A 315 -4.79 17.81 -0.97
N ALA A 316 -5.29 17.55 -2.17
CA ALA A 316 -5.65 18.57 -3.14
C ALA A 316 -7.13 18.44 -3.53
N VAL A 317 -7.89 19.53 -3.40
CA VAL A 317 -9.31 19.55 -3.80
C VAL A 317 -9.42 19.73 -5.31
N ILE A 318 -10.11 18.80 -5.97
CA ILE A 318 -10.31 18.79 -7.42
C ILE A 318 -11.62 19.48 -7.74
N ARG A 319 -11.56 20.46 -8.65
CA ARG A 319 -12.71 21.26 -9.09
C ARG A 319 -12.89 21.18 -10.60
N LEU A 320 -14.12 21.38 -11.05
CA LEU A 320 -14.50 21.53 -12.46
C LEU A 320 -14.87 23.00 -12.71
N GLN A 321 -14.18 23.64 -13.65
CA GLN A 321 -14.49 25.02 -14.01
C GLN A 321 -15.85 25.09 -14.72
N LYS A 322 -16.53 26.24 -14.61
CA LYS A 322 -17.83 26.46 -15.26
C LYS A 322 -17.74 26.30 -16.78
N ASP A 323 -16.64 26.76 -17.37
CA ASP A 323 -16.37 26.69 -18.81
C ASP A 323 -16.20 25.24 -19.30
N ASP A 324 -15.53 24.40 -18.52
CA ASP A 324 -15.40 22.97 -18.83
C ASP A 324 -16.75 22.27 -18.73
N ARG A 325 -17.54 22.62 -17.72
CA ARG A 325 -18.88 22.04 -17.51
C ARG A 325 -19.85 22.36 -18.64
N ARG A 326 -19.67 23.46 -19.38
CA ARG A 326 -20.46 23.77 -20.59
C ARG A 326 -20.26 22.74 -21.70
N ARG A 327 -19.17 21.95 -21.67
CA ARG A 327 -18.88 20.88 -22.65
C ARG A 327 -19.54 19.54 -22.29
N HIS A 328 -20.47 19.56 -21.34
CA HIS A 328 -21.16 18.40 -20.78
C HIS A 328 -20.25 17.48 -19.95
N LEU A 329 -20.87 16.70 -19.07
CA LEU A 329 -20.20 15.73 -18.22
C LEU A 329 -20.83 14.36 -18.41
N TYR A 330 -20.02 13.36 -18.78
CA TYR A 330 -20.46 11.99 -18.92
C TYR A 330 -19.97 11.15 -17.73
N VAL A 331 -20.91 10.62 -16.93
CA VAL A 331 -20.62 9.87 -15.70
C VAL A 331 -21.04 8.42 -15.87
N ILE A 332 -20.08 7.50 -15.84
CA ILE A 332 -20.30 6.06 -15.99
C ILE A 332 -20.01 5.36 -14.66
N GLY A 333 -20.88 4.42 -14.27
CA GLY A 333 -20.66 3.56 -13.10
C GLY A 333 -21.75 2.51 -12.99
N GLN A 334 -21.37 1.30 -12.57
CA GLN A 334 -22.33 0.23 -12.24
C GLN A 334 -23.15 0.61 -10.99
N THR A 335 -24.28 -0.06 -10.77
CA THR A 335 -25.07 0.10 -9.55
C THR A 335 -24.21 -0.11 -8.31
N GLY A 336 -24.34 0.77 -7.31
CA GLY A 336 -23.55 0.71 -6.07
C GLY A 336 -22.16 1.36 -6.12
N THR A 337 -21.68 1.83 -7.28
CA THR A 337 -20.36 2.49 -7.40
C THR A 337 -20.35 3.95 -6.94
N GLY A 338 -21.50 4.49 -6.50
CA GLY A 338 -21.62 5.87 -6.00
C GLY A 338 -21.98 6.92 -7.05
N LYS A 339 -22.38 6.54 -8.26
CA LYS A 339 -22.83 7.46 -9.33
C LYS A 339 -23.88 8.48 -8.83
N SER A 340 -24.95 8.01 -8.18
CA SER A 340 -26.02 8.89 -7.67
C SER A 340 -25.51 9.82 -6.57
N VAL A 341 -24.60 9.35 -5.70
CA VAL A 341 -23.98 10.17 -4.65
C VAL A 341 -23.10 11.27 -5.25
N PHE A 342 -22.33 10.94 -6.29
CA PHE A 342 -21.51 11.90 -7.03
C PHE A 342 -22.38 13.00 -7.66
N LEU A 343 -23.42 12.62 -8.41
CA LEU A 343 -24.34 13.57 -9.05
C LEU A 343 -25.07 14.43 -8.01
N ARG A 344 -25.58 13.82 -6.93
CA ARG A 344 -26.23 14.53 -5.82
C ARG A 344 -25.32 15.61 -5.25
N ASN A 345 -24.06 15.27 -4.97
CA ASN A 345 -23.11 16.23 -4.39
C ASN A 345 -22.81 17.40 -5.34
N MET A 346 -22.80 17.18 -6.66
CA MET A 346 -22.69 18.28 -7.63
C MET A 346 -23.95 19.14 -7.67
N ILE A 347 -25.13 18.52 -7.75
CA ILE A 347 -26.42 19.22 -7.83
C ILE A 347 -26.65 20.09 -6.58
N VAL A 348 -26.33 19.57 -5.40
CA VAL A 348 -26.48 20.31 -4.14
C VAL A 348 -25.52 21.51 -4.07
N GLN A 349 -24.33 21.42 -4.66
CA GLN A 349 -23.43 22.58 -4.77
C GLN A 349 -24.06 23.67 -5.63
N ASP A 350 -24.66 23.31 -6.77
CA ASP A 350 -25.34 24.27 -7.65
C ASP A 350 -26.53 24.93 -6.96
N ILE A 351 -27.38 24.14 -6.30
CA ILE A 351 -28.55 24.67 -5.59
C ILE A 351 -28.12 25.71 -4.55
N LYS A 352 -27.05 25.41 -3.79
CA LYS A 352 -26.49 26.29 -2.76
C LYS A 352 -25.80 27.54 -3.34
N GLU A 353 -25.20 27.43 -4.52
CA GLU A 353 -24.63 28.57 -5.27
C GLU A 353 -25.70 29.41 -5.99
N GLY A 354 -26.99 29.07 -5.84
CA GLY A 354 -28.10 29.78 -6.48
C GLY A 354 -28.26 29.46 -7.96
N HIS A 355 -27.69 28.35 -8.43
CA HIS A 355 -27.84 27.89 -9.81
C HIS A 355 -29.13 27.07 -9.97
N GLY A 356 -29.79 27.25 -11.11
CA GLY A 356 -30.94 26.44 -11.52
C GLY A 356 -30.49 25.04 -11.93
N VAL A 357 -31.25 24.03 -11.53
CA VAL A 357 -30.97 22.61 -11.83
C VAL A 357 -32.22 21.92 -12.34
N GLY A 358 -32.05 21.03 -13.33
CA GLY A 358 -33.08 20.10 -13.77
C GLY A 358 -32.58 18.68 -13.53
N VAL A 359 -33.39 17.85 -12.89
CA VAL A 359 -33.05 16.46 -12.55
C VAL A 359 -34.12 15.54 -13.10
N LEU A 360 -33.71 14.58 -13.91
CA LEU A 360 -34.59 13.52 -14.41
C LEU A 360 -34.10 12.20 -13.83
N ASP A 361 -34.89 11.60 -12.95
CA ASP A 361 -34.59 10.32 -12.33
C ASP A 361 -35.78 9.37 -12.46
N PRO A 362 -35.68 8.32 -13.30
CA PRO A 362 -36.74 7.32 -13.46
C PRO A 362 -37.05 6.52 -12.18
N HIS A 363 -36.16 6.50 -11.20
CA HIS A 363 -36.32 5.71 -9.97
C HIS A 363 -36.79 6.54 -8.77
N GLY A 364 -36.66 7.87 -8.81
CA GLY A 364 -37.06 8.79 -7.73
C GLY A 364 -36.05 8.95 -6.59
N ASP A 365 -35.25 7.92 -6.28
CA ASP A 365 -34.30 7.92 -5.15
C ASP A 365 -33.35 9.14 -5.12
N LEU A 366 -32.83 9.56 -6.29
CA LEU A 366 -31.94 10.71 -6.38
C LEU A 366 -32.69 12.00 -6.07
N VAL A 367 -33.90 12.17 -6.63
CA VAL A 367 -34.74 13.36 -6.43
C VAL A 367 -35.11 13.51 -4.96
N GLU A 368 -35.60 12.45 -4.32
CA GLU A 368 -35.93 12.46 -2.88
C GLU A 368 -34.73 12.89 -2.03
N SER A 369 -33.54 12.36 -2.35
CA SER A 369 -32.31 12.68 -1.63
C SER A 369 -31.87 14.14 -1.81
N ILE A 370 -32.19 14.77 -2.95
CA ILE A 370 -31.87 16.17 -3.24
C ILE A 370 -32.87 17.09 -2.54
N LEU A 371 -34.16 16.75 -2.53
CA LEU A 371 -35.21 17.53 -1.88
C LEU A 371 -34.90 17.77 -0.39
N GLY A 372 -34.41 16.75 0.31
CA GLY A 372 -33.96 16.89 1.71
C GLY A 372 -32.72 17.76 1.90
N LEU A 373 -32.05 18.21 0.84
CA LEU A 373 -30.83 19.03 0.85
C LEU A 373 -31.04 20.42 0.24
N VAL A 374 -32.25 20.74 -0.24
CA VAL A 374 -32.61 22.08 -0.72
C VAL A 374 -32.63 23.04 0.48
N PRO A 375 -31.94 24.19 0.41
CA PRO A 375 -32.01 25.22 1.45
C PRO A 375 -33.44 25.74 1.64
N GLN A 376 -33.82 26.04 2.88
CA GLN A 376 -35.19 26.43 3.23
C GLN A 376 -35.65 27.69 2.47
N GLU A 377 -34.74 28.64 2.25
CA GLU A 377 -34.97 29.87 1.51
C GLU A 377 -35.32 29.65 0.03
N ARG A 378 -35.09 28.44 -0.51
CA ARG A 378 -35.37 28.05 -1.89
C ARG A 378 -36.50 27.03 -2.03
N ALA A 379 -37.20 26.70 -0.95
CA ALA A 379 -38.26 25.68 -0.98
C ALA A 379 -39.37 26.02 -1.98
N GLU A 380 -39.73 27.30 -2.10
CA GLU A 380 -40.76 27.79 -3.02
C GLU A 380 -40.30 27.81 -4.49
N ASP A 381 -39.01 27.63 -4.77
CA ASP A 381 -38.49 27.53 -6.16
C ASP A 381 -38.63 26.10 -6.73
N VAL A 382 -39.00 25.12 -5.89
CA VAL A 382 -38.95 23.71 -6.24
C VAL A 382 -40.21 23.30 -7.01
N VAL A 383 -40.01 22.79 -8.22
CA VAL A 383 -41.05 22.16 -9.02
C VAL A 383 -40.76 20.66 -9.12
N ILE A 384 -41.69 19.83 -8.65
CA ILE A 384 -41.63 18.37 -8.76
C ILE A 384 -42.64 17.94 -9.82
N LEU A 385 -42.16 17.16 -10.79
CA LEU A 385 -42.98 16.57 -11.83
C LEU A 385 -42.95 15.05 -11.64
N ASP A 386 -43.98 14.51 -10.99
CA ASP A 386 -44.13 13.06 -10.79
C ASP A 386 -45.36 12.55 -11.55
N PRO A 387 -45.19 11.86 -12.69
CA PRO A 387 -46.28 11.26 -13.43
C PRO A 387 -47.07 10.18 -12.67
N ALA A 388 -46.53 9.64 -11.56
CA ALA A 388 -47.19 8.65 -10.73
C ALA A 388 -48.04 9.29 -9.60
N ASP A 389 -47.91 10.60 -9.37
CA ASP A 389 -48.69 11.32 -8.35
C ASP A 389 -50.13 11.55 -8.84
N LEU A 390 -51.05 10.75 -8.29
CA LEU A 390 -52.49 10.85 -8.59
C LEU A 390 -53.19 11.95 -7.77
N GLU A 391 -52.60 12.43 -6.68
CA GLU A 391 -53.16 13.50 -5.86
C GLU A 391 -52.88 14.87 -6.47
N ARG A 392 -51.71 15.03 -7.12
CA ARG A 392 -51.29 16.26 -7.81
C ARG A 392 -50.80 15.97 -9.24
N PRO A 393 -51.69 15.51 -10.14
CA PRO A 393 -51.29 15.17 -11.50
C PRO A 393 -50.86 16.41 -12.28
N LEU A 394 -49.77 16.27 -13.04
CA LEU A 394 -49.34 17.29 -13.99
C LEU A 394 -50.12 17.16 -15.30
N GLY A 395 -50.75 18.26 -15.74
CA GLY A 395 -51.26 18.36 -17.10
C GLY A 395 -50.14 18.79 -18.06
N LEU A 396 -49.77 17.92 -19.02
CA LEU A 396 -48.93 18.28 -20.15
C LEU A 396 -49.75 18.12 -21.44
N ASN A 397 -50.13 19.23 -22.07
CA ASN A 397 -50.77 19.18 -23.37
C ASN A 397 -49.71 19.15 -24.47
N MET A 398 -49.58 17.99 -25.15
CA MET A 398 -48.62 17.84 -26.25
C MET A 398 -48.99 18.66 -27.49
N LEU A 399 -50.20 19.23 -27.57
CA LEU A 399 -50.63 20.11 -28.68
C LEU A 399 -50.46 21.60 -28.37
N GLU A 400 -49.87 21.96 -27.23
CA GLU A 400 -49.67 23.35 -26.86
C GLU A 400 -48.55 24.01 -27.68
N TYR A 401 -48.83 25.20 -28.22
CA TYR A 401 -47.89 26.02 -28.98
C TYR A 401 -48.16 27.51 -28.71
N ASP A 402 -47.17 28.38 -28.95
CA ASP A 402 -47.37 29.83 -28.84
C ASP A 402 -48.08 30.36 -30.11
N PRO A 403 -49.29 30.92 -30.01
CA PRO A 403 -50.01 31.46 -31.17
C PRO A 403 -49.26 32.56 -31.94
N LYS A 404 -48.26 33.21 -31.32
CA LYS A 404 -47.38 34.18 -31.99
C LYS A 404 -46.41 33.52 -32.97
N TYR A 405 -46.19 32.20 -32.84
CA TYR A 405 -45.27 31.41 -33.65
C TYR A 405 -45.98 30.15 -34.20
N PRO A 406 -46.95 30.29 -35.13
CA PRO A 406 -47.73 29.16 -35.66
C PRO A 406 -46.88 28.08 -36.34
N GLU A 407 -45.68 28.41 -36.81
CA GLU A 407 -44.71 27.46 -37.37
C GLU A 407 -44.30 26.35 -36.37
N GLN A 408 -44.47 26.60 -35.06
CA GLN A 408 -44.23 25.58 -34.03
C GLN A 408 -45.16 24.38 -34.17
N LYS A 409 -46.36 24.54 -34.76
CA LYS A 409 -47.32 23.44 -34.98
C LYS A 409 -46.65 22.27 -35.71
N THR A 410 -45.88 22.56 -36.77
CA THR A 410 -45.20 21.53 -37.56
C THR A 410 -44.12 20.81 -36.73
N PHE A 411 -43.40 21.53 -35.87
CA PHE A 411 -42.41 20.94 -34.96
C PHE A 411 -43.07 20.01 -33.94
N VAL A 412 -44.14 20.47 -33.28
CA VAL A 412 -44.92 19.70 -32.31
C VAL A 412 -45.47 18.42 -32.95
N VAL A 413 -46.09 18.51 -34.11
CA VAL A 413 -46.64 17.34 -34.84
C VAL A 413 -45.55 16.35 -35.23
N ASN A 414 -44.41 16.85 -35.74
CA ASN A 414 -43.27 15.98 -36.08
C ASN A 414 -42.73 15.25 -34.86
N GLU A 415 -42.58 15.95 -33.73
CA GLU A 415 -42.05 15.36 -32.51
C GLU A 415 -43.01 14.32 -31.93
N LEU A 416 -44.32 14.59 -31.95
CA LEU A 416 -45.34 13.62 -31.57
C LEU A 416 -45.27 12.35 -32.42
N ILE A 417 -45.18 12.49 -33.75
CA ILE A 417 -45.03 11.35 -34.65
C ILE A 417 -43.75 10.57 -34.35
N ASN A 418 -42.63 11.25 -34.12
CA ASN A 418 -41.37 10.61 -33.74
C ASN A 418 -41.47 9.86 -32.41
N ILE A 419 -42.20 10.40 -31.42
CA ILE A 419 -42.48 9.73 -30.15
C ILE A 419 -43.31 8.47 -30.40
N PHE A 420 -44.40 8.56 -31.16
CA PHE A 420 -45.24 7.40 -31.46
C PHE A 420 -44.49 6.32 -32.26
N ASP A 421 -43.65 6.70 -33.23
CA ASP A 421 -42.81 5.77 -34.00
C ASP A 421 -41.83 5.01 -33.10
N LYS A 422 -41.17 5.71 -32.16
CA LYS A 422 -40.28 5.08 -31.17
C LYS A 422 -41.01 4.13 -30.21
N LEU A 423 -42.27 4.43 -29.87
CA LEU A 423 -43.06 3.63 -28.92
C LEU A 423 -43.73 2.41 -29.57
N TYR A 424 -44.20 2.51 -30.81
CA TYR A 424 -45.09 1.52 -31.43
C TYR A 424 -44.61 0.96 -32.77
N ASP A 425 -43.44 1.39 -33.29
CA ASP A 425 -42.92 1.05 -34.63
C ASP A 425 -44.02 1.20 -35.70
N LEU A 426 -44.36 2.46 -35.99
CA LEU A 426 -45.51 2.81 -36.84
C LEU A 426 -45.35 2.28 -38.26
N LYS A 427 -44.10 2.06 -38.70
CA LYS A 427 -43.77 1.45 -40.00
C LYS A 427 -44.25 0.00 -40.09
N ALA A 428 -44.19 -0.75 -38.99
CA ALA A 428 -44.66 -2.13 -38.94
C ALA A 428 -46.17 -2.24 -38.68
N THR A 429 -46.77 -1.30 -37.94
CA THR A 429 -48.14 -1.40 -37.44
C THR A 429 -49.21 -0.66 -38.26
N GLY A 430 -48.88 0.48 -38.91
CA GLY A 430 -49.87 1.33 -39.60
C GLY A 430 -49.49 1.80 -41.01
N GLY A 431 -48.20 1.71 -41.38
CA GLY A 431 -47.70 2.14 -42.68
C GLY A 431 -47.77 3.66 -42.92
N PRO A 432 -47.35 4.16 -44.10
CA PRO A 432 -47.27 5.59 -44.40
C PRO A 432 -48.61 6.35 -44.31
N MET A 433 -49.72 5.64 -44.52
CA MET A 433 -51.07 6.23 -44.47
C MET A 433 -51.49 6.59 -43.04
N PHE A 434 -51.11 5.78 -42.05
CA PHE A 434 -51.40 6.07 -40.65
C PHE A 434 -50.72 7.38 -40.23
N GLU A 435 -49.43 7.52 -40.53
CA GLU A 435 -48.68 8.75 -40.25
C GLU A 435 -49.33 9.97 -40.92
N GLN A 436 -49.73 9.84 -42.19
CA GLN A 436 -50.35 10.93 -42.93
C GLN A 436 -51.71 11.34 -42.34
N TYR A 437 -52.56 10.38 -41.96
CA TYR A 437 -53.85 10.67 -41.34
C TYR A 437 -53.69 11.28 -39.94
N THR A 438 -52.81 10.73 -39.10
CA THR A 438 -52.52 11.29 -37.77
C THR A 438 -51.97 12.71 -37.88
N ARG A 439 -51.04 12.95 -38.81
CA ARG A 439 -50.48 14.30 -39.06
C ARG A 439 -51.56 15.30 -39.43
N ASN A 440 -52.44 14.94 -40.36
CA ASN A 440 -53.50 15.83 -40.82
C ASN A 440 -54.54 16.09 -39.71
N ALA A 441 -54.88 15.08 -38.92
CA ALA A 441 -55.79 15.23 -37.79
C ALA A 441 -55.20 16.16 -36.70
N LEU A 442 -53.92 16.00 -36.36
CA LEU A 442 -53.24 16.87 -35.41
C LEU A 442 -53.17 18.32 -35.91
N LEU A 443 -52.82 18.54 -37.18
CA LEU A 443 -52.79 19.87 -37.77
C LEU A 443 -54.17 20.54 -37.79
N LEU A 444 -55.22 19.77 -38.11
CA LEU A 444 -56.61 20.25 -38.08
C LEU A 444 -57.01 20.70 -36.67
N LEU A 445 -56.75 19.87 -35.65
CA LEU A 445 -57.02 20.23 -34.26
C LEU A 445 -56.20 21.45 -33.81
N MET A 446 -54.99 21.63 -34.33
CA MET A 446 -54.18 22.79 -33.96
C MET A 446 -54.52 24.04 -34.78
N ASP A 447 -55.42 23.99 -35.76
CA ASP A 447 -55.65 25.09 -36.71
C ASP A 447 -56.29 26.31 -36.05
N ASP A 448 -57.33 26.10 -35.23
CA ASP A 448 -58.04 27.16 -34.51
C ASP A 448 -57.32 27.53 -33.20
N PRO A 449 -56.72 28.74 -33.08
CA PRO A 449 -56.05 29.18 -31.86
C PRO A 449 -57.02 29.60 -30.74
N SER A 450 -58.32 29.73 -31.03
CA SER A 450 -59.34 30.10 -30.04
C SER A 450 -59.83 28.90 -29.22
N GLU A 451 -59.62 27.68 -29.71
CA GLU A 451 -59.95 26.44 -29.03
C GLU A 451 -58.68 25.70 -28.55
N LYS A 452 -58.82 24.98 -27.44
CA LYS A 452 -57.73 24.18 -26.86
C LYS A 452 -58.06 22.70 -26.97
N PHE A 453 -57.45 22.06 -27.94
CA PHE A 453 -57.59 20.62 -28.16
C PHE A 453 -56.49 19.82 -27.45
N THR A 454 -56.78 18.55 -27.20
CA THR A 454 -55.84 17.58 -26.64
C THR A 454 -55.73 16.36 -27.55
N LEU A 455 -54.83 15.43 -27.20
CA LEU A 455 -54.73 14.15 -27.92
C LEU A 455 -56.03 13.31 -27.86
N MET A 456 -56.93 13.60 -26.92
CA MET A 456 -58.23 12.90 -26.81
C MET A 456 -59.18 13.19 -27.96
N GLU A 457 -58.97 14.29 -28.70
CA GLU A 457 -59.79 14.67 -29.84
C GLU A 457 -59.32 14.04 -31.16
N VAL A 458 -58.10 13.52 -31.22
CA VAL A 458 -57.53 12.92 -32.44
C VAL A 458 -58.39 11.77 -32.99
N PRO A 459 -58.87 10.81 -32.17
CA PRO A 459 -59.77 9.77 -32.67
C PRO A 459 -61.11 10.31 -33.16
N LYS A 460 -61.61 11.42 -32.60
CA LYS A 460 -62.90 12.02 -32.99
C LYS A 460 -62.84 12.53 -34.42
N VAL A 461 -61.73 13.17 -34.82
CA VAL A 461 -61.50 13.63 -36.20
C VAL A 461 -61.66 12.50 -37.23
N LEU A 462 -61.33 11.26 -36.84
CA LEU A 462 -61.32 10.11 -37.75
C LEU A 462 -62.60 9.25 -37.67
N ALA A 463 -63.34 9.33 -36.56
CA ALA A 463 -64.44 8.42 -36.25
C ALA A 463 -65.81 9.08 -36.11
N ASP A 464 -65.84 10.40 -35.85
CA ASP A 464 -67.10 11.14 -35.74
C ASP A 464 -67.74 11.32 -37.12
N LYS A 465 -69.06 11.16 -37.18
CA LYS A 465 -69.85 11.29 -38.41
C LYS A 465 -70.41 12.69 -38.60
N GLU A 466 -70.52 13.44 -37.52
CA GLU A 466 -70.79 14.87 -37.47
C GLU A 466 -69.46 15.62 -37.27
#